data_AF-A0A970IQI9-F1
#
_entry.id   AF-A0A970IQI9-F1
#
_cell.length_a   1.000
_cell.length_b   1.000
_cell.length_c   1.000
_cell.angle_alpha   90.00
_cell.angle_beta   90.00
_cell.angle_gamma   90.00
#
_symmetry.space_group_name_H-M   'P 1'
#
loop_
_entity.id
_entity.type
_entity.pdbx_description
1 polymer ?
#
loop_
_entity_poly.entity_id
_entity_poly.type
_entity_poly.pdbx_seq_one_letter_code
_entity_poly.pdbx_strand_id
1 'polypeptide(L)'
;MSDVIFDLDGLRLVTEWNGCQTRVRLAPYVRWMLMRLAALGHRLSICSTTSIEHTCQFLETFGIDDCFQSIHCAGDERAKVMFLREKAIGGDLCAYVGNRACDFAFVREAGIVSIGIAYGYNDQESCTAADYTADSARQVVDRVCQTAVYHALYSALIRDGDRRQIGINGVDTSGKTTFSEGLARYLASRRIPCVVVHADDFHFPSDVRNQGMDPAESYYRNAFDYERLVREVLAPMKADGMLRRDVICLNLHTDRYEKTLRLDIGPETVVLIEGVLLFREPVDSYLDARIFVRIPFSVVLRRASVRDVPTHGMNYLDRYRVRFIPAERRYLQEYNPEIRSDAVVDNRNYNRPRLLRLAGGSSQ
;
A
#
# COMPACT_ATOMS: atom_id res chain seq x y z
N MET A 1 5.40 19.15 0.68
CA MET A 1 4.44 19.20 -0.46
C MET A 1 4.92 18.16 -1.46
N SER A 2 4.09 17.21 -1.91
CA SER A 2 4.60 16.10 -2.72
C SER A 2 4.82 16.50 -4.18
N ASP A 3 5.92 16.01 -4.75
CA ASP A 3 6.32 16.20 -6.15
C ASP A 3 5.99 14.93 -6.95
N VAL A 4 5.29 15.07 -8.07
CA VAL A 4 4.99 13.99 -9.00
C VAL A 4 5.70 14.31 -10.31
N ILE A 5 6.77 13.57 -10.57
CA ILE A 5 7.64 13.76 -11.71
C ILE A 5 7.19 12.81 -12.82
N PHE A 6 6.81 13.36 -13.97
CA PHE A 6 6.43 12.61 -15.14
C PHE A 6 7.59 12.51 -16.11
N ASP A 7 7.85 11.31 -16.60
CA ASP A 7 8.51 11.15 -17.88
C ASP A 7 7.56 11.66 -18.98
N LEU A 8 8.08 12.43 -19.94
CA LEU A 8 7.30 12.88 -21.09
C LEU A 8 6.73 11.69 -21.87
N ASP A 9 7.50 10.60 -21.92
CA ASP A 9 7.12 9.35 -22.57
C ASP A 9 6.07 8.59 -21.77
N GLY A 10 6.00 8.82 -20.46
CA GLY A 10 4.90 8.34 -19.61
C GLY A 10 3.56 9.00 -19.95
N LEU A 11 3.55 10.23 -20.47
CA LEU A 11 2.32 10.93 -20.85
C LEU A 11 1.77 10.48 -22.22
N ARG A 12 2.38 9.48 -22.86
CA ARG A 12 2.23 9.17 -24.28
C ARG A 12 0.89 8.58 -24.71
N LEU A 13 0.80 8.58 -26.02
CA LEU A 13 -0.37 8.80 -26.84
C LEU A 13 -0.95 7.46 -27.32
N VAL A 14 -2.24 7.44 -27.64
CA VAL A 14 -2.86 6.35 -28.40
C VAL A 14 -2.87 6.79 -29.86
N THR A 15 -2.57 5.88 -30.79
CA THR A 15 -2.86 6.16 -32.20
C THR A 15 -4.18 5.59 -32.63
N GLU A 16 -4.92 6.41 -33.34
CA GLU A 16 -6.07 5.99 -34.10
C GLU A 16 -5.73 6.08 -35.59
N TRP A 17 -5.87 4.94 -36.28
CA TRP A 17 -5.86 4.91 -37.74
C TRP A 17 -7.26 5.27 -38.23
N ASN A 18 -7.39 6.41 -38.93
CA ASN A 18 -8.69 6.86 -39.44
C ASN A 18 -8.94 6.47 -40.92
N GLY A 19 -8.12 5.58 -41.49
CA GLY A 19 -8.20 5.17 -42.89
C GLY A 19 -7.25 5.92 -43.83
N CYS A 20 -6.78 7.12 -43.47
CA CYS A 20 -5.84 7.90 -44.30
C CYS A 20 -4.57 8.33 -43.56
N GLN A 21 -4.63 8.57 -42.24
CA GLN A 21 -3.50 9.00 -41.43
C GLN A 21 -3.57 8.40 -40.02
N THR A 22 -2.39 8.20 -39.43
CA THR A 22 -2.23 7.91 -38.02
C THR A 22 -2.34 9.22 -37.23
N ARG A 23 -3.44 9.42 -36.48
CA ARG A 23 -3.55 10.55 -35.55
C ARG A 23 -3.05 10.14 -34.18
N VAL A 24 -2.22 11.00 -33.60
CA VAL A 24 -1.65 10.81 -32.27
C VAL A 24 -2.46 11.63 -31.26
N ARG A 25 -2.95 11.01 -30.18
CA ARG A 25 -3.81 11.65 -29.17
C ARG A 25 -3.41 11.26 -27.75
N LEU A 26 -3.63 12.16 -26.78
CA LEU A 26 -3.47 11.81 -25.36
C LEU A 26 -4.34 10.59 -25.02
N ALA A 27 -3.78 9.68 -24.22
CA ALA A 27 -4.56 8.59 -23.67
C ALA A 27 -5.76 9.13 -22.88
N PRO A 28 -6.89 8.39 -22.83
CA PRO A 28 -8.08 8.83 -22.12
C PRO A 28 -7.76 9.26 -20.68
N TYR A 29 -8.32 10.41 -20.27
CA TYR A 29 -8.20 10.97 -18.92
C TYR A 29 -6.80 11.46 -18.50
N VAL A 30 -5.80 11.57 -19.39
CA VAL A 30 -4.48 12.13 -19.01
C VAL A 30 -4.59 13.57 -18.51
N ARG A 31 -5.27 14.48 -19.25
CA ARG A 31 -5.49 15.85 -18.77
C ARG A 31 -6.25 15.87 -17.44
N TRP A 32 -7.29 15.04 -17.31
CA TRP A 32 -8.03 14.91 -16.06
C TRP A 32 -7.15 14.44 -14.90
N MET A 33 -6.26 13.48 -15.13
CA MET A 33 -5.31 12.97 -14.14
C MET A 33 -4.40 14.10 -13.66
N LEU A 34 -3.79 14.86 -14.59
CA LEU A 34 -2.92 15.98 -14.24
C LEU A 34 -3.68 17.04 -13.41
N MET A 35 -4.82 17.51 -13.91
CA MET A 35 -5.66 18.46 -13.16
C MET A 35 -6.09 17.92 -11.79
N ARG A 36 -6.39 16.62 -11.70
CA ARG A 36 -6.80 16.00 -10.44
C ARG A 36 -5.65 15.91 -9.45
N LEU A 37 -4.45 15.57 -9.89
CA LEU A 37 -3.26 15.54 -9.04
C LEU A 37 -2.92 16.94 -8.54
N ALA A 38 -2.96 17.96 -9.41
CA ALA A 38 -2.79 19.35 -9.01
C ALA A 38 -3.86 19.79 -7.98
N ALA A 39 -5.13 19.44 -8.19
CA ALA A 39 -6.22 19.73 -7.25
C ALA A 39 -6.09 18.98 -5.90
N LEU A 40 -5.30 17.91 -5.85
CA LEU A 40 -4.94 17.21 -4.61
C LEU A 40 -3.71 17.85 -3.91
N GLY A 41 -3.15 18.92 -4.46
CA GLY A 41 -2.03 19.68 -3.88
C GLY A 41 -0.65 19.15 -4.29
N HIS A 42 -0.58 18.26 -5.29
CA HIS A 42 0.69 17.77 -5.83
C HIS A 42 1.30 18.80 -6.78
N ARG A 43 2.61 19.03 -6.66
CA ARG A 43 3.39 19.69 -7.71
C ARG A 43 3.67 18.68 -8.81
N LEU A 44 3.46 19.07 -10.05
CA LEU A 44 3.70 18.25 -11.22
C LEU A 44 4.91 18.81 -11.97
N SER A 45 5.85 17.93 -12.26
CA SER A 45 7.08 18.28 -12.95
C SER A 45 7.31 17.32 -14.10
N ILE A 46 7.99 17.76 -15.16
CA ILE A 46 8.45 16.88 -16.24
C ILE A 46 9.94 16.64 -16.08
N CYS A 47 10.38 15.40 -16.29
CA CYS A 47 11.78 15.03 -16.41
C CYS A 47 11.97 14.16 -17.65
N SER A 48 12.60 14.72 -18.69
CA SER A 48 12.78 14.06 -19.98
C SER A 48 14.22 14.21 -20.48
N THR A 49 14.66 13.28 -21.32
CA THR A 49 15.92 13.42 -22.08
C THR A 49 15.73 14.20 -23.39
N THR A 50 14.48 14.49 -23.79
CA THR A 50 14.16 15.29 -24.97
C THR A 50 14.55 16.76 -24.81
N SER A 51 14.75 17.47 -25.92
CA SER A 51 15.04 18.91 -25.89
C SER A 51 13.89 19.71 -25.29
N ILE A 52 14.19 20.91 -24.78
CA ILE A 52 13.18 21.79 -24.20
C ILE A 52 12.16 22.24 -25.24
N GLU A 53 12.59 22.51 -26.47
CA GLU A 53 11.72 22.92 -27.58
C GLU A 53 10.71 21.82 -27.92
N HIS A 54 11.18 20.58 -28.07
CA HIS A 54 10.32 19.42 -28.33
C HIS A 54 9.33 19.17 -27.18
N THR A 55 9.80 19.35 -25.95
CA THR A 55 8.97 19.13 -24.76
C THR A 55 7.88 20.18 -24.65
N CYS A 56 8.21 21.47 -24.74
CA CYS A 56 7.22 22.55 -24.70
C CYS A 56 6.21 22.44 -25.84
N GLN A 57 6.69 22.19 -27.07
CA GLN A 57 5.81 22.01 -28.23
C GLN A 57 4.81 20.88 -28.02
N PHE A 58 5.25 19.75 -27.47
CA PHE A 58 4.38 18.62 -27.13
C PHE A 58 3.27 19.05 -26.16
N LEU A 59 3.64 19.72 -25.07
CA LEU A 59 2.69 20.10 -24.01
C LEU A 59 1.65 21.09 -24.51
N GLU A 60 2.08 22.12 -25.25
CA GLU A 60 1.21 23.12 -25.87
C GLU A 60 0.26 22.49 -26.89
N THR A 61 0.77 21.58 -27.73
CA THR A 61 -0.03 20.87 -28.75
C THR A 61 -1.21 20.12 -28.12
N PHE A 62 -1.01 19.54 -26.95
CA PHE A 62 -2.06 18.83 -26.21
C PHE A 62 -2.73 19.68 -25.12
N GLY A 63 -2.32 20.94 -24.99
CA GLY A 63 -2.82 21.92 -24.02
C GLY A 63 -2.68 21.48 -22.57
N ILE A 64 -1.58 20.82 -22.20
CA ILE A 64 -1.32 20.34 -20.82
C ILE A 64 -0.12 21.03 -20.17
N ASP A 65 0.43 22.05 -20.82
CA ASP A 65 1.53 22.90 -20.34
C ASP A 65 1.17 23.59 -19.01
N ASP A 66 -0.07 24.07 -18.90
CA ASP A 66 -0.63 24.72 -17.71
C ASP A 66 -0.64 23.85 -16.44
N CYS A 67 -0.51 22.54 -16.60
CA CYS A 67 -0.54 21.59 -15.49
C CYS A 67 0.80 21.46 -14.74
N PHE A 68 1.92 21.84 -15.35
CA PHE A 68 3.27 21.59 -14.81
C PHE A 68 3.91 22.85 -14.23
N GLN A 69 4.48 22.75 -13.03
CA GLN A 69 5.20 23.86 -12.40
C GLN A 69 6.67 23.92 -12.79
N SER A 70 7.24 22.80 -13.27
CA SER A 70 8.62 22.77 -13.76
C SER A 70 8.83 21.73 -14.85
N ILE A 71 9.73 22.03 -15.79
CA ILE A 71 10.11 21.14 -16.89
C ILE A 71 11.63 21.03 -16.87
N HIS A 72 12.13 19.80 -16.74
CA HIS A 72 13.55 19.48 -16.77
C HIS A 72 13.86 18.62 -17.99
N CYS A 73 14.63 19.19 -18.91
CA CYS A 73 15.13 18.52 -20.11
C CYS A 73 16.62 18.22 -19.93
N ALA A 74 16.93 17.00 -19.53
CA ALA A 74 18.26 16.58 -19.12
C ALA A 74 19.27 16.46 -20.28
N GLY A 75 18.80 16.34 -21.53
CA GLY A 75 19.63 16.14 -22.71
C GLY A 75 20.29 14.74 -22.80
N ASP A 76 20.67 14.15 -21.67
CA ASP A 76 21.15 12.77 -21.56
C ASP A 76 20.62 12.05 -20.30
N GLU A 77 20.83 10.73 -20.22
CA GLU A 77 20.36 9.89 -19.11
C GLU A 77 21.08 10.19 -17.79
N ARG A 78 22.36 10.58 -17.82
CA ARG A 78 23.13 10.87 -16.59
C ARG A 78 22.60 12.12 -15.90
N ALA A 79 22.37 13.18 -16.65
CA ALA A 79 21.78 14.41 -16.14
C ALA A 79 20.37 14.18 -15.57
N LYS A 80 19.57 13.31 -16.21
CA LYS A 80 18.24 12.92 -15.72
C LYS A 80 18.33 12.26 -14.35
N VAL A 81 19.24 11.30 -14.19
CA VAL A 81 19.46 10.60 -12.93
C VAL A 81 19.95 11.55 -11.83
N MET A 82 20.85 12.48 -12.15
CA MET A 82 21.32 13.46 -11.18
C MET A 82 20.20 14.37 -10.66
N PHE A 83 19.32 14.85 -11.54
CA PHE A 83 18.16 15.62 -11.14
C PHE A 83 17.19 14.83 -10.25
N LEU A 84 16.89 13.58 -10.63
CA LEU A 84 16.03 12.72 -9.82
C LEU A 84 16.63 12.46 -8.44
N ARG A 85 17.95 12.25 -8.34
CA ARG A 85 18.64 12.11 -7.05
C ARG A 85 18.55 13.37 -6.21
N GLU A 86 18.74 14.55 -6.80
CA GLU A 86 18.61 15.83 -6.08
C GLU A 86 17.21 16.00 -5.49
N LYS A 87 16.17 15.67 -6.27
CA LYS A 87 14.78 15.71 -5.81
C LYS A 87 14.49 14.76 -4.65
N ALA A 88 15.18 13.62 -4.58
CA ALA A 88 14.99 12.65 -3.51
C ALA A 88 15.54 13.11 -2.13
N ILE A 89 16.54 14.00 -2.12
CA ILE A 89 17.26 14.40 -0.90
C ILE A 89 16.38 15.24 0.05
N GLY A 90 15.33 15.88 -0.45
CA GLY A 90 14.48 16.80 0.32
C GLY A 90 13.55 16.16 1.36
N GLY A 91 13.48 14.83 1.45
CA GLY A 91 12.65 14.11 2.43
C GLY A 91 11.13 14.17 2.19
N ASP A 92 10.65 15.08 1.35
CA ASP A 92 9.28 15.13 0.85
C ASP A 92 8.97 13.90 -0.04
N LEU A 93 7.69 13.50 -0.12
CA LEU A 93 7.27 12.49 -1.08
C LEU A 93 7.59 12.95 -2.51
N CYS A 94 8.42 12.18 -3.19
CA CYS A 94 8.64 12.26 -4.62
C CYS A 94 8.16 10.95 -5.26
N ALA A 95 7.24 11.04 -6.23
CA ALA A 95 6.79 9.92 -7.04
C ALA A 95 7.21 10.13 -8.51
N TYR A 96 7.78 9.10 -9.12
CA TYR A 96 8.13 9.10 -10.53
C TYR A 96 7.09 8.31 -11.33
N VAL A 97 6.57 8.89 -12.40
CA VAL A 97 5.57 8.28 -13.28
C VAL A 97 6.18 8.17 -14.67
N GLY A 98 6.30 6.94 -15.19
CA GLY A 98 6.96 6.70 -16.47
C GLY A 98 6.68 5.31 -17.03
N ASN A 99 7.43 4.90 -18.05
CA ASN A 99 7.26 3.64 -18.76
C ASN A 99 8.57 2.88 -19.08
N ARG A 100 9.74 3.43 -18.73
CA ARG A 100 11.04 2.82 -19.06
C ARG A 100 11.63 2.08 -17.86
N ALA A 101 11.98 0.82 -18.05
CA ALA A 101 12.59 -0.03 -17.02
C ALA A 101 13.92 0.54 -16.48
N CYS A 102 14.74 1.15 -17.33
CA CYS A 102 16.00 1.77 -16.92
C CYS A 102 15.77 2.92 -15.92
N ASP A 103 14.75 3.75 -16.15
CA ASP A 103 14.40 4.84 -15.22
C ASP A 103 13.96 4.29 -13.87
N PHE A 104 13.17 3.21 -13.85
CA PHE A 104 12.69 2.59 -12.61
C PHE A 104 13.82 2.08 -11.72
N ALA A 105 14.88 1.52 -12.31
CA ALA A 105 16.07 1.11 -11.57
C ALA A 105 16.75 2.32 -10.91
N PHE A 106 16.93 3.42 -11.64
CA PHE A 106 17.59 4.62 -11.12
C PHE A 106 16.78 5.34 -10.05
N VAL A 107 15.46 5.46 -10.20
CA VAL A 107 14.61 6.10 -9.17
C VAL A 107 14.55 5.25 -7.91
N ARG A 108 14.59 3.91 -8.02
CA ARG A 108 14.71 3.02 -6.86
C ARG A 108 16.03 3.21 -6.12
N GLU A 109 17.14 3.34 -6.84
CA GLU A 109 18.43 3.71 -6.23
C GLU A 109 18.39 5.09 -5.54
N ALA A 110 17.58 6.03 -6.05
CA ALA A 110 17.38 7.32 -5.43
C ALA A 110 16.40 7.29 -4.23
N GLY A 111 15.70 6.17 -3.97
CA GLY A 111 14.66 6.09 -2.94
C GLY A 111 13.33 6.76 -3.32
N ILE A 112 13.12 6.99 -4.63
CA ILE A 112 11.90 7.54 -5.21
C ILE A 112 10.96 6.39 -5.57
N VAL A 113 9.68 6.55 -5.24
CA VAL A 113 8.67 5.54 -5.59
C VAL A 113 8.29 5.67 -7.07
N SER A 114 8.30 4.55 -7.79
CA SER A 114 7.97 4.51 -9.22
C SER A 114 6.56 3.98 -9.48
N ILE A 115 5.87 4.61 -10.44
CA ILE A 115 4.57 4.22 -10.96
C ILE A 115 4.72 4.00 -12.47
N GLY A 116 4.67 2.75 -12.89
CA GLY A 116 4.74 2.34 -14.29
C GLY A 116 3.40 2.48 -14.99
N ILE A 117 3.41 3.13 -16.15
CA ILE A 117 2.23 3.32 -17.02
C ILE A 117 2.11 2.13 -17.97
N ALA A 118 1.16 1.24 -17.69
CA ALA A 118 0.92 0.02 -18.46
C ALA A 118 -0.10 0.20 -19.61
N TYR A 119 -0.41 1.44 -19.99
CA TYR A 119 -1.32 1.78 -21.08
C TYR A 119 -0.63 2.60 -22.17
N GLY A 120 -1.22 2.62 -23.36
CA GLY A 120 -0.63 3.28 -24.54
C GLY A 120 0.35 2.37 -25.27
N TYR A 121 1.39 2.95 -25.86
CA TYR A 121 2.41 2.27 -26.67
C TYR A 121 3.51 1.59 -25.85
N ASN A 122 3.13 0.77 -24.88
CA ASN A 122 4.10 0.20 -23.97
C ASN A 122 4.10 -1.33 -24.05
N ASP A 123 5.30 -1.88 -24.01
CA ASP A 123 5.54 -3.25 -23.62
C ASP A 123 5.19 -3.40 -22.13
N GLN A 124 4.21 -4.25 -21.83
CA GLN A 124 3.78 -4.54 -20.46
C GLN A 124 4.92 -5.10 -19.60
N GLU A 125 5.90 -5.75 -20.22
CA GLU A 125 7.06 -6.35 -19.55
C GLU A 125 7.96 -5.27 -18.93
N SER A 126 8.19 -4.16 -19.65
CA SER A 126 8.96 -3.01 -19.17
C SER A 126 8.36 -2.32 -17.93
N CYS A 127 7.03 -2.38 -17.73
CA CYS A 127 6.36 -1.79 -16.58
C CYS A 127 6.47 -2.62 -15.30
N THR A 128 6.80 -3.91 -15.40
CA THR A 128 6.95 -4.81 -14.24
C THR A 128 8.12 -4.42 -13.33
N ALA A 129 9.07 -3.64 -13.85
CA ALA A 129 10.20 -3.13 -13.08
C ALA A 129 9.82 -1.98 -12.12
N ALA A 130 8.65 -1.34 -12.29
CA ALA A 130 8.16 -0.29 -11.39
C ALA A 130 7.65 -0.86 -10.06
N ASP A 131 7.65 -0.04 -9.01
CA ASP A 131 7.17 -0.45 -7.67
C ASP A 131 5.65 -0.60 -7.64
N TYR A 132 4.94 0.20 -8.45
CA TYR A 132 3.51 0.10 -8.69
C TYR A 132 3.24 0.24 -10.18
N THR A 133 2.16 -0.37 -10.64
CA THR A 133 1.67 -0.21 -12.02
C THR A 133 0.29 0.44 -12.04
N ALA A 134 0.02 1.16 -13.12
CA ALA A 134 -1.26 1.78 -13.42
C ALA A 134 -1.66 1.43 -14.86
N ASP A 135 -2.82 0.79 -15.01
CA ASP A 135 -3.41 0.42 -16.32
C ASP A 135 -4.18 1.56 -17.00
N SER A 136 -4.30 2.70 -16.32
CA SER A 136 -5.05 3.85 -16.78
C SER A 136 -4.60 5.12 -16.07
N ALA A 137 -4.83 6.29 -16.68
CA ALA A 137 -4.54 7.58 -16.07
C ALA A 137 -5.30 7.78 -14.73
N ARG A 138 -6.46 7.13 -14.56
CA ARG A 138 -7.19 7.11 -13.29
C ARG A 138 -6.43 6.34 -12.20
N GLN A 139 -5.86 5.19 -12.53
CA GLN A 139 -5.07 4.42 -11.58
C GLN A 139 -3.76 5.14 -11.21
N VAL A 140 -3.18 5.97 -12.07
CA VAL A 140 -2.03 6.81 -11.68
C VAL A 140 -2.41 7.70 -10.49
N VAL A 141 -3.58 8.35 -10.52
CA VAL A 141 -4.09 9.13 -9.38
C VAL A 141 -4.23 8.27 -8.13
N ASP A 142 -4.77 7.06 -8.28
CA ASP A 142 -4.95 6.11 -7.17
C ASP A 142 -3.59 5.72 -6.55
N ARG A 143 -2.58 5.40 -7.38
CA ARG A 143 -1.23 5.05 -6.93
C ARG A 143 -0.56 6.23 -6.21
N VAL A 144 -0.66 7.45 -6.73
CA VAL A 144 -0.12 8.63 -6.04
C VAL A 144 -0.81 8.87 -4.69
N CYS A 145 -2.13 8.67 -4.59
CA CYS A 145 -2.85 8.80 -3.33
C CYS A 145 -2.41 7.74 -2.31
N GLN A 146 -2.23 6.49 -2.75
CA GLN A 146 -1.72 5.40 -1.90
C GLN A 146 -0.31 5.71 -1.39
N THR A 147 0.62 6.09 -2.27
CA THR A 147 2.01 6.38 -1.89
C THR A 147 2.12 7.61 -0.99
N ALA A 148 1.21 8.57 -1.09
CA ALA A 148 1.14 9.69 -0.15
C ALA A 148 0.77 9.27 1.27
N VAL A 149 -0.18 8.34 1.44
CA VAL A 149 -0.50 7.78 2.76
C VAL A 149 0.67 6.97 3.30
N TYR A 150 1.29 6.12 2.46
CA TYR A 150 2.45 5.34 2.89
C TYR A 150 3.64 6.22 3.26
N HIS A 151 3.85 7.33 2.57
CA HIS A 151 4.87 8.31 2.92
C HIS A 151 4.64 8.91 4.29
N ALA A 152 3.42 9.37 4.57
CA ALA A 152 3.10 9.97 5.86
C ALA A 152 3.35 8.97 7.00
N LEU A 153 2.97 7.70 6.82
CA LEU A 153 3.22 6.63 7.79
C LEU A 153 4.70 6.34 7.95
N TYR A 154 5.44 6.22 6.85
CA TYR A 154 6.89 6.04 6.87
C TYR A 154 7.57 7.17 7.63
N SER A 155 7.29 8.42 7.26
CA SER A 155 7.94 9.60 7.81
C SER A 155 7.67 9.80 9.30
N ALA A 156 6.50 9.39 9.79
CA ALA A 156 6.12 9.56 11.20
C ALA A 156 6.38 8.33 12.08
N LEU A 157 6.38 7.12 11.53
CA LEU A 157 6.38 5.89 12.32
C LEU A 157 7.58 4.96 12.04
N ILE A 158 8.38 5.20 11.00
CA ILE A 158 9.39 4.23 10.54
C ILE A 158 10.75 4.87 10.27
N ARG A 159 10.77 6.08 9.70
CA ARG A 159 11.98 6.73 9.18
C ARG A 159 13.13 6.81 10.19
N ASP A 160 12.82 7.08 11.45
CA ASP A 160 13.83 7.35 12.47
C ASP A 160 14.48 6.05 13.02
N GLY A 161 13.97 4.88 12.61
CA GLY A 161 14.57 3.56 12.89
C GLY A 161 14.32 3.01 14.30
N ASP A 162 13.63 3.75 15.15
CA ASP A 162 13.31 3.38 16.54
C ASP A 162 12.15 2.38 16.64
N ARG A 163 11.29 2.32 15.61
CA ARG A 163 10.09 1.48 15.56
C ARG A 163 10.21 0.44 14.45
N ARG A 164 10.13 -0.84 14.81
CA ARG A 164 10.28 -1.95 13.88
C ARG A 164 9.07 -2.88 13.86
N GLN A 165 8.33 -3.00 14.96
CA GLN A 165 7.12 -3.81 15.10
C GLN A 165 5.86 -2.96 14.90
N ILE A 166 5.38 -2.87 13.66
CA ILE A 166 4.23 -2.04 13.31
C ILE A 166 2.99 -2.91 13.17
N GLY A 167 2.03 -2.72 14.07
CA GLY A 167 0.74 -3.40 14.00
C GLY A 167 -0.24 -2.71 13.08
N ILE A 168 -0.92 -3.46 12.22
CA ILE A 168 -1.94 -3.01 11.27
C ILE A 168 -3.24 -3.74 11.58
N ASN A 169 -4.15 -3.07 12.28
CA ASN A 169 -5.43 -3.66 12.66
C ASN A 169 -6.59 -3.06 11.86
N GLY A 170 -7.56 -3.89 11.53
CA GLY A 170 -8.83 -3.46 10.98
C GLY A 170 -9.83 -4.60 11.00
N VAL A 171 -11.11 -4.25 10.96
CA VAL A 171 -12.20 -5.24 10.85
C VAL A 171 -12.05 -6.10 9.59
N ASP A 172 -12.79 -7.20 9.52
CA ASP A 172 -12.86 -8.04 8.34
C ASP A 172 -13.18 -7.23 7.10
N THR A 173 -12.58 -7.60 5.96
CA THR A 173 -12.72 -6.91 4.66
C THR A 173 -12.28 -5.43 4.64
N SER A 174 -11.65 -4.92 5.71
CA SER A 174 -11.10 -3.55 5.77
C SER A 174 -10.05 -3.27 4.70
N GLY A 175 -9.42 -4.32 4.14
CA GLY A 175 -8.34 -4.20 3.16
C GLY A 175 -6.96 -4.12 3.81
N LYS A 176 -6.83 -4.51 5.09
CA LYS A 176 -5.56 -4.56 5.84
C LYS A 176 -4.43 -5.31 5.13
N THR A 177 -4.70 -6.49 4.55
CA THR A 177 -3.71 -7.26 3.77
C THR A 177 -3.22 -6.49 2.53
N THR A 178 -4.14 -5.95 1.72
CA THR A 178 -3.75 -5.12 0.55
C THR A 178 -3.00 -3.86 0.98
N PHE A 179 -3.36 -3.28 2.12
CA PHE A 179 -2.72 -2.09 2.67
C PHE A 179 -1.31 -2.39 3.19
N SER A 180 -1.11 -3.49 3.94
CA SER A 180 0.19 -3.89 4.48
C SER A 180 1.17 -4.27 3.37
N GLU A 181 0.72 -5.01 2.36
CA GLU A 181 1.52 -5.28 1.15
C GLU A 181 1.87 -4.01 0.39
N GLY A 182 0.92 -3.08 0.28
CA GLY A 182 1.13 -1.78 -0.35
C GLY A 182 2.21 -0.96 0.38
N LEU A 183 2.16 -0.92 1.71
CA LEU A 183 3.17 -0.27 2.55
C LEU A 183 4.52 -1.00 2.47
N ALA A 184 4.54 -2.33 2.45
CA ALA A 184 5.78 -3.11 2.30
C ALA A 184 6.49 -2.80 0.96
N ARG A 185 5.74 -2.74 -0.16
CA ARG A 185 6.29 -2.30 -1.45
C ARG A 185 6.83 -0.87 -1.39
N TYR A 186 6.15 0.02 -0.66
CA TYR A 186 6.61 1.39 -0.47
C TYR A 186 7.95 1.46 0.29
N LEU A 187 8.09 0.67 1.36
CA LEU A 187 9.34 0.55 2.12
C LEU A 187 10.47 -0.05 1.26
N ALA A 188 10.15 -1.05 0.44
CA ALA A 188 11.10 -1.62 -0.52
C ALA A 188 11.61 -0.59 -1.55
N SER A 189 10.75 0.30 -2.05
CA SER A 189 11.19 1.40 -2.94
C SER A 189 12.14 2.40 -2.25
N ARG A 190 12.17 2.41 -0.91
CA ARG A 190 13.15 3.14 -0.06
C ARG A 190 14.35 2.31 0.37
N ARG A 191 14.48 1.08 -0.11
CA ARG A 191 15.52 0.12 0.29
C ARG A 191 15.46 -0.22 1.79
N ILE A 192 14.27 -0.14 2.38
CA ILE A 192 14.02 -0.57 3.75
C ILE A 192 13.50 -2.01 3.71
N PRO A 193 14.24 -2.98 4.27
CA PRO A 193 13.79 -4.37 4.30
C PRO A 193 12.53 -4.50 5.15
N CYS A 194 11.54 -5.22 4.64
CA CYS A 194 10.24 -5.36 5.27
C CYS A 194 9.73 -6.80 5.18
N VAL A 195 9.16 -7.30 6.27
CA VAL A 195 8.43 -8.58 6.33
C VAL A 195 7.00 -8.32 6.79
N VAL A 196 6.03 -8.94 6.13
CA VAL A 196 4.62 -8.90 6.55
C VAL A 196 4.28 -10.22 7.24
N VAL A 197 3.79 -10.14 8.47
CA VAL A 197 3.31 -11.29 9.25
C VAL A 197 1.79 -11.21 9.34
N HIS A 198 1.12 -12.20 8.78
CA HIS A 198 -0.34 -12.29 8.81
C HIS A 198 -0.78 -13.01 10.08
N ALA A 199 -1.54 -12.34 10.94
CA ALA A 199 -2.11 -12.97 12.13
C ALA A 199 -3.01 -14.17 11.77
N ASP A 200 -3.55 -14.18 10.54
CA ASP A 200 -4.33 -15.29 9.99
C ASP A 200 -3.54 -16.60 9.89
N ASP A 201 -2.20 -16.56 9.89
CA ASP A 201 -1.36 -17.78 9.91
C ASP A 201 -1.34 -18.46 11.29
N PHE A 202 -1.82 -17.77 12.31
CA PHE A 202 -1.84 -18.22 13.70
C PHE A 202 -3.28 -18.50 14.17
N HIS A 203 -4.14 -19.02 13.29
CA HIS A 203 -5.45 -19.52 13.70
C HIS A 203 -5.33 -20.81 14.52
N PHE A 204 -6.23 -20.98 15.48
CA PHE A 204 -6.47 -22.31 16.06
C PHE A 204 -7.17 -23.24 15.05
N PRO A 205 -7.06 -24.57 15.20
CA PRO A 205 -7.81 -25.53 14.38
C PRO A 205 -9.33 -25.40 14.60
N SER A 206 -10.12 -25.94 13.69
CA SER A 206 -11.58 -25.77 13.63
C SER A 206 -12.30 -26.26 14.88
N ASP A 207 -11.83 -27.35 15.48
CA ASP A 207 -12.38 -27.94 16.70
C ASP A 207 -12.27 -26.99 17.91
N VAL A 208 -11.22 -26.17 17.98
CA VAL A 208 -11.02 -25.11 18.99
C VAL A 208 -11.79 -23.85 18.61
N ARG A 209 -11.72 -23.41 17.35
CA ARG A 209 -12.37 -22.18 16.86
C ARG A 209 -13.89 -22.20 16.93
N ASN A 210 -14.50 -23.38 17.01
CA ASN A 210 -15.95 -23.56 17.05
C ASN A 210 -16.42 -24.09 18.42
N GLN A 211 -15.59 -24.03 19.46
CA GLN A 211 -16.02 -24.37 20.82
C GLN A 211 -16.97 -23.32 21.38
N GLY A 212 -18.03 -23.77 22.03
CA GLY A 212 -19.04 -22.91 22.67
C GLY A 212 -20.29 -22.71 21.81
N MET A 213 -21.36 -22.27 22.48
CA MET A 213 -22.69 -22.12 21.85
C MET A 213 -22.86 -20.80 21.10
N ASP A 214 -22.12 -19.75 21.48
CA ASP A 214 -22.16 -18.45 20.82
C ASP A 214 -21.02 -18.34 19.79
N PRO A 215 -21.33 -18.30 18.47
CA PRO A 215 -20.32 -18.19 17.44
C PRO A 215 -19.45 -16.93 17.56
N ALA A 216 -20.02 -15.80 17.98
CA ALA A 216 -19.29 -14.54 18.10
C ALA A 216 -18.30 -14.60 19.27
N GLU A 217 -18.72 -15.13 20.41
CA GLU A 217 -17.82 -15.32 21.56
C GLU A 217 -16.70 -16.31 21.24
N SER A 218 -17.04 -17.40 20.55
CA SER A 218 -16.08 -18.40 20.09
C SER A 218 -15.04 -17.79 19.16
N TYR A 219 -15.46 -16.97 18.18
CA TYR A 219 -14.53 -16.25 17.31
C TYR A 219 -13.67 -15.24 18.09
N TYR A 220 -14.27 -14.47 18.98
CA TYR A 220 -13.58 -13.45 19.74
C TYR A 220 -12.43 -14.02 20.60
N ARG A 221 -12.64 -15.18 21.21
CA ARG A 221 -11.66 -15.82 22.11
C ARG A 221 -10.75 -16.82 21.42
N ASN A 222 -11.30 -17.63 20.53
CA ASN A 222 -10.66 -18.86 20.08
C ASN A 222 -10.29 -18.83 18.60
N ALA A 223 -10.48 -17.72 17.88
CA ALA A 223 -10.07 -17.66 16.46
C ALA A 223 -8.55 -17.77 16.29
N PHE A 224 -7.78 -17.08 17.12
CA PHE A 224 -6.33 -16.88 16.94
C PHE A 224 -5.53 -17.33 18.17
N ASP A 225 -4.44 -18.04 17.91
CA ASP A 225 -3.39 -18.40 18.87
C ASP A 225 -2.33 -17.29 18.93
N TYR A 226 -2.71 -16.17 19.55
CA TYR A 226 -1.81 -15.04 19.74
C TYR A 226 -0.65 -15.33 20.69
N GLU A 227 -0.82 -16.26 21.62
CA GLU A 227 0.27 -16.78 22.44
C GLU A 227 1.34 -17.44 21.57
N ARG A 228 0.94 -18.22 20.57
CA ARG A 228 1.86 -18.77 19.59
C ARG A 228 2.48 -17.70 18.70
N LEU A 229 1.74 -16.69 18.22
CA LEU A 229 2.35 -15.57 17.49
C LEU A 229 3.45 -14.88 18.32
N VAL A 230 3.20 -14.64 19.61
CA VAL A 230 4.18 -14.03 20.51
C VAL A 230 5.38 -14.95 20.72
N ARG A 231 5.15 -16.19 21.15
CA ARG A 231 6.22 -17.16 21.40
C ARG A 231 7.03 -17.45 20.14
N GLU A 232 6.36 -17.51 18.99
CA GLU A 232 6.99 -17.93 17.75
C GLU A 232 7.59 -16.79 16.92
N VAL A 233 7.26 -15.54 17.20
CA VAL A 233 7.70 -14.42 16.35
C VAL A 233 8.09 -13.22 17.20
N LEU A 234 7.15 -12.67 17.97
CA LEU A 234 7.33 -11.34 18.56
C LEU A 234 8.31 -11.30 19.73
N ALA A 235 8.26 -12.30 20.62
CA ALA A 235 9.14 -12.36 21.78
C ALA A 235 10.60 -12.67 21.40
N PRO A 236 10.89 -13.68 20.55
CA PRO A 236 12.26 -13.91 20.05
C PRO A 236 12.83 -12.68 19.34
N MET A 237 12.02 -12.05 18.48
CA MET A 237 12.48 -10.86 17.75
C MET A 237 12.76 -9.67 18.68
N LYS A 238 11.95 -9.46 19.72
CA LYS A 238 12.17 -8.40 20.71
C LYS A 238 13.41 -8.67 21.57
N ALA A 239 13.71 -9.93 21.86
CA ALA A 239 14.88 -10.33 22.64
C ALA A 239 16.19 -10.24 21.83
N ASP A 240 16.18 -10.74 20.60
CA ASP A 240 17.40 -10.95 19.81
C ASP A 240 17.63 -9.86 18.74
N GLY A 241 16.63 -9.01 18.49
CA GLY A 241 16.65 -7.98 17.44
C GLY A 241 16.56 -8.52 16.01
N MET A 242 16.54 -9.84 15.82
CA MET A 242 16.45 -10.54 14.55
C MET A 242 15.76 -11.89 14.73
N LEU A 243 15.30 -12.49 13.63
CA LEU A 243 14.67 -13.81 13.64
C LEU A 243 14.87 -14.52 12.31
N ARG A 244 15.50 -15.70 12.33
CA ARG A 244 15.60 -16.59 11.17
C ARG A 244 15.09 -17.97 11.51
N ARG A 245 13.91 -18.34 11.02
CA ARG A 245 13.34 -19.68 11.22
C ARG A 245 12.12 -19.95 10.36
N ASP A 246 11.79 -21.23 10.29
CA ASP A 246 10.54 -21.72 9.73
C ASP A 246 9.53 -21.96 10.86
N VAL A 247 8.30 -21.47 10.68
CA VAL A 247 7.17 -21.68 11.60
C VAL A 247 6.09 -22.49 10.87
N ILE A 248 5.65 -23.60 11.45
CA ILE A 248 4.61 -24.46 10.85
C ILE A 248 3.22 -23.97 11.28
N CYS A 249 2.57 -23.20 10.41
CA CYS A 249 1.26 -22.60 10.58
C CYS A 249 0.12 -23.53 10.14
N LEU A 250 -1.09 -23.18 10.57
CA LEU A 250 -2.31 -23.90 10.20
C LEU A 250 -2.67 -23.60 8.74
N ASN A 251 -2.95 -24.63 7.96
CA ASN A 251 -3.64 -24.49 6.68
C ASN A 251 -5.15 -24.51 6.94
N LEU A 252 -5.82 -23.36 6.79
CA LEU A 252 -7.26 -23.22 7.05
C LEU A 252 -8.15 -24.08 6.14
N HIS A 253 -7.65 -24.54 4.98
CA HIS A 253 -8.40 -25.40 4.07
C HIS A 253 -8.41 -26.85 4.54
N THR A 254 -7.24 -27.37 4.97
CA THR A 254 -7.07 -28.76 5.40
C THR A 254 -7.24 -28.94 6.91
N ASP A 255 -7.26 -27.84 7.67
CA ASP A 255 -7.28 -27.77 9.13
C ASP A 255 -6.10 -28.52 9.78
N ARG A 256 -4.93 -28.51 9.12
CA ARG A 256 -3.69 -29.17 9.57
C ARG A 256 -2.51 -28.21 9.64
N TYR A 257 -1.60 -28.45 10.58
CA TYR A 257 -0.34 -27.71 10.71
C TYR A 257 0.68 -28.18 9.67
N GLU A 258 0.60 -27.62 8.46
CA GLU A 258 1.44 -27.99 7.32
C GLU A 258 1.90 -26.79 6.48
N LYS A 259 1.39 -25.58 6.74
CA LYS A 259 1.81 -24.36 6.04
C LYS A 259 3.13 -23.88 6.64
N THR A 260 4.20 -23.81 5.86
CA THR A 260 5.49 -23.30 6.35
C THR A 260 5.61 -21.79 6.11
N LEU A 261 5.68 -21.00 7.18
CA LEU A 261 6.02 -19.58 7.15
C LEU A 261 7.52 -19.43 7.38
N ARG A 262 8.25 -18.97 6.35
CA ARG A 262 9.69 -18.70 6.44
C ARG A 262 9.91 -17.25 6.88
N LEU A 263 10.59 -17.06 8.00
CA LEU A 263 10.92 -15.75 8.55
C LEU A 263 12.41 -15.52 8.42
N ASP A 264 12.79 -14.45 7.71
CA ASP A 264 14.15 -13.90 7.69
C ASP A 264 14.06 -12.40 7.99
N ILE A 265 14.22 -12.07 9.27
CA ILE A 265 14.09 -10.73 9.83
C ILE A 265 15.46 -10.34 10.36
N GLY A 266 16.12 -9.40 9.70
CA GLY A 266 17.41 -8.84 10.14
C GLY A 266 17.26 -7.67 11.10
N PRO A 267 18.37 -7.12 11.63
CA PRO A 267 18.36 -6.00 12.59
C PRO A 267 17.73 -4.69 12.09
N GLU A 268 17.68 -4.47 10.78
CA GLU A 268 17.09 -3.26 10.17
C GLU A 268 15.74 -3.55 9.51
N THR A 269 15.22 -4.78 9.65
CA THR A 269 13.97 -5.20 9.01
C THR A 269 12.78 -4.68 9.80
N VAL A 270 11.91 -3.93 9.11
CA VAL A 270 10.58 -3.54 9.59
C VAL A 270 9.65 -4.74 9.48
N VAL A 271 8.87 -4.99 10.52
CA VAL A 271 7.90 -6.08 10.58
C VAL A 271 6.51 -5.50 10.69
N LEU A 272 5.71 -5.69 9.64
CA LEU A 272 4.30 -5.32 9.62
C LEU A 272 3.47 -6.51 10.08
N ILE A 273 2.82 -6.41 11.23
CA ILE A 273 1.92 -7.44 11.76
C ILE A 273 0.49 -7.03 11.45
N GLU A 274 -0.21 -7.78 10.60
CA GLU A 274 -1.57 -7.42 10.17
C GLU A 274 -2.61 -8.45 10.62
N GLY A 275 -3.78 -7.98 11.07
CA GLY A 275 -4.84 -8.86 11.55
C GLY A 275 -6.09 -8.16 12.04
N VAL A 276 -7.18 -8.93 12.21
CA VAL A 276 -8.31 -8.52 13.07
C VAL A 276 -7.91 -8.65 14.54
N LEU A 277 -8.68 -8.06 15.47
CA LEU A 277 -8.54 -8.28 16.93
C LEU A 277 -7.11 -8.12 17.51
N LEU A 278 -6.24 -7.38 16.83
CA LEU A 278 -4.78 -7.45 17.03
C LEU A 278 -4.28 -6.63 18.23
N PHE A 279 -4.90 -5.48 18.52
CA PHE A 279 -4.43 -4.51 19.53
C PHE A 279 -4.96 -4.85 20.94
N ARG A 280 -4.71 -6.10 21.35
CA ARG A 280 -4.97 -6.62 22.69
C ARG A 280 -3.81 -7.50 23.13
N GLU A 281 -3.69 -7.73 24.44
CA GLU A 281 -2.68 -8.65 24.95
C GLU A 281 -2.94 -10.09 24.44
N PRO A 282 -1.88 -10.88 24.23
CA PRO A 282 -0.48 -10.58 24.52
C PRO A 282 0.27 -9.80 23.42
N VAL A 283 -0.36 -9.54 22.26
CA VAL A 283 0.34 -8.98 21.08
C VAL A 283 0.68 -7.50 21.27
N ASP A 284 -0.23 -6.73 21.86
CA ASP A 284 -0.14 -5.27 21.90
C ASP A 284 1.14 -4.75 22.58
N SER A 285 1.64 -5.45 23.61
CA SER A 285 2.86 -5.13 24.35
C SER A 285 4.17 -5.31 23.54
N TYR A 286 4.08 -5.91 22.35
CA TYR A 286 5.19 -6.08 21.41
C TYR A 286 5.12 -5.13 20.21
N LEU A 287 4.12 -4.25 20.13
CA LEU A 287 3.99 -3.30 19.02
C LEU A 287 4.61 -1.95 19.38
N ASP A 288 5.54 -1.51 18.53
CA ASP A 288 6.16 -0.19 18.63
C ASP A 288 5.22 0.91 18.11
N ALA A 289 4.39 0.57 17.11
CA ALA A 289 3.38 1.49 16.58
C ALA A 289 2.13 0.75 16.11
N ARG A 290 1.00 1.47 16.07
CA ARG A 290 -0.33 0.96 15.74
C ARG A 290 -0.97 1.76 14.62
N ILE A 291 -1.40 1.08 13.56
CA ILE A 291 -2.15 1.64 12.44
C ILE A 291 -3.53 0.98 12.40
N PHE A 292 -4.59 1.78 12.50
CA PHE A 292 -5.96 1.29 12.37
C PHE A 292 -6.54 1.59 10.98
N VAL A 293 -6.89 0.54 10.24
CA VAL A 293 -7.51 0.59 8.92
C VAL A 293 -9.04 0.58 9.08
N ARG A 294 -9.63 1.76 8.99
CA ARG A 294 -11.03 2.01 9.33
C ARG A 294 -11.96 1.84 8.14
N ILE A 295 -13.00 1.04 8.32
CA ILE A 295 -14.22 1.03 7.49
C ILE A 295 -15.46 0.84 8.38
N PRO A 296 -16.64 1.37 8.00
CA PRO A 296 -17.88 1.04 8.69
C PRO A 296 -18.37 -0.38 8.35
N PHE A 297 -19.13 -1.02 9.25
CA PHE A 297 -19.68 -2.37 9.03
C PHE A 297 -20.58 -2.50 7.78
N SER A 298 -21.21 -1.41 7.32
CA SER A 298 -21.94 -1.40 6.05
C SER A 298 -21.03 -1.64 4.83
N VAL A 299 -19.77 -1.22 4.90
CA VAL A 299 -18.76 -1.52 3.88
C VAL A 299 -18.27 -2.96 4.04
N VAL A 300 -18.24 -3.51 5.27
CA VAL A 300 -17.82 -4.89 5.53
C VAL A 300 -18.68 -5.88 4.75
N LEU A 301 -20.00 -5.81 4.95
CA LEU A 301 -20.94 -6.70 4.26
C LEU A 301 -20.90 -6.53 2.73
N ARG A 302 -20.78 -5.29 2.25
CA ARG A 302 -20.69 -5.01 0.80
C ARG A 302 -19.42 -5.61 0.18
N ARG A 303 -18.29 -5.59 0.88
CA ARG A 303 -17.05 -6.19 0.38
C ARG A 303 -17.08 -7.71 0.48
N ALA A 304 -17.61 -8.24 1.57
CA ALA A 304 -17.84 -9.67 1.74
C ALA A 304 -18.71 -10.25 0.62
N SER A 305 -19.76 -9.52 0.18
CA SER A 305 -20.63 -9.99 -0.90
C SER A 305 -19.94 -10.06 -2.26
N VAL A 306 -18.91 -9.25 -2.49
CA VAL A 306 -18.13 -9.27 -3.74
C VAL A 306 -17.00 -10.29 -3.65
N ARG A 307 -16.36 -10.41 -2.49
CA ARG A 307 -15.17 -11.24 -2.29
C ARG A 307 -15.48 -12.70 -1.98
N ASP A 308 -16.40 -12.95 -1.05
CA ASP A 308 -16.54 -14.28 -0.43
C ASP A 308 -17.75 -15.06 -0.96
N VAL A 309 -18.84 -14.38 -1.34
CA VAL A 309 -20.06 -15.01 -1.87
C VAL A 309 -19.82 -15.78 -3.18
N PRO A 310 -19.02 -15.29 -4.16
CA PRO A 310 -18.75 -16.06 -5.38
C PRO A 310 -18.16 -17.45 -5.11
N THR A 311 -17.39 -17.60 -4.02
CA THR A 311 -16.73 -18.86 -3.66
C THR A 311 -17.56 -19.70 -2.68
N HIS A 312 -18.26 -19.07 -1.73
CA HIS A 312 -18.89 -19.77 -0.59
C HIS A 312 -20.43 -19.74 -0.60
N GLY A 313 -21.04 -19.02 -1.55
CA GLY A 313 -22.49 -18.84 -1.65
C GLY A 313 -23.06 -17.72 -0.77
N MET A 314 -24.32 -17.36 -1.02
CA MET A 314 -24.99 -16.21 -0.36
C MET A 314 -25.09 -16.35 1.16
N ASN A 315 -25.30 -17.57 1.67
CA ASN A 315 -25.44 -17.86 3.10
C ASN A 315 -24.13 -17.57 3.87
N TYR A 316 -23.01 -17.37 3.19
CA TYR A 316 -21.75 -16.99 3.83
C TYR A 316 -21.84 -15.63 4.54
N LEU A 317 -22.69 -14.71 4.05
CA LEU A 317 -22.93 -13.42 4.71
C LEU A 317 -23.56 -13.58 6.10
N ASP A 318 -24.24 -14.69 6.38
CA ASP A 318 -24.80 -14.91 7.71
C ASP A 318 -23.70 -15.13 8.74
N ARG A 319 -22.55 -15.72 8.36
CA ARG A 319 -21.36 -15.79 9.22
C ARG A 319 -20.89 -14.39 9.63
N TYR A 320 -20.88 -13.43 8.70
CA TYR A 320 -20.56 -12.05 9.05
C TYR A 320 -21.53 -11.47 10.07
N ARG A 321 -22.84 -11.71 9.89
CA ARG A 321 -23.89 -11.15 10.75
C ARG A 321 -23.90 -11.74 12.15
N VAL A 322 -23.70 -13.06 12.28
CA VAL A 322 -23.86 -13.77 13.56
C VAL A 322 -22.54 -14.04 14.28
N ARG A 323 -21.41 -14.02 13.56
CA ARG A 323 -20.10 -14.40 14.11
C ARG A 323 -19.11 -13.23 14.08
N PHE A 324 -18.74 -12.75 12.90
CA PHE A 324 -17.62 -11.81 12.76
C PHE A 324 -17.96 -10.40 13.26
N ILE A 325 -19.02 -9.77 12.73
CA ILE A 325 -19.38 -8.39 13.08
C ILE A 325 -19.70 -8.23 14.58
N PRO A 326 -20.46 -9.13 15.24
CA PRO A 326 -20.71 -9.00 16.67
C PRO A 326 -19.43 -9.11 17.51
N ALA A 327 -18.54 -10.05 17.19
CA ALA A 327 -17.27 -10.22 17.88
C ALA A 327 -16.35 -9.01 17.70
N GLU A 328 -16.25 -8.49 16.47
CA GLU A 328 -15.48 -7.29 16.18
C GLU A 328 -16.09 -6.04 16.83
N ARG A 329 -17.42 -5.93 16.89
CA ARG A 329 -18.07 -4.84 17.61
C ARG A 329 -17.71 -4.85 19.09
N ARG A 330 -17.74 -6.03 19.72
CA ARG A 330 -17.29 -6.20 21.11
C ARG A 330 -15.83 -5.74 21.26
N TYR A 331 -14.94 -6.22 20.40
CA TYR A 331 -13.53 -5.82 20.38
C TYR A 331 -13.35 -4.30 20.28
N LEU A 332 -14.06 -3.66 19.36
CA LEU A 332 -13.98 -2.20 19.17
C LEU A 332 -14.43 -1.45 20.42
N GLN A 333 -15.46 -1.93 21.11
CA GLN A 333 -15.96 -1.33 22.36
C GLN A 333 -15.01 -1.54 23.54
N GLU A 334 -14.43 -2.74 23.66
CA GLU A 334 -13.58 -3.13 24.78
C GLU A 334 -12.19 -2.49 24.67
N TYR A 335 -11.56 -2.56 23.49
CA TYR A 335 -10.16 -2.15 23.30
C TYR A 335 -9.98 -0.79 22.63
N ASN A 336 -11.02 -0.20 22.04
CA ASN A 336 -10.97 1.11 21.37
C ASN A 336 -9.73 1.32 20.46
N PRO A 337 -9.44 0.40 19.52
CA PRO A 337 -8.20 0.39 18.75
C PRO A 337 -8.00 1.65 17.90
N GLU A 338 -9.08 2.26 17.40
CA GLU A 338 -9.02 3.52 16.66
C GLU A 338 -8.45 4.67 17.51
N ILE A 339 -8.73 4.69 18.82
CA ILE A 339 -8.23 5.73 19.74
C ILE A 339 -6.77 5.46 20.09
N ARG A 340 -6.43 4.19 20.38
CA ARG A 340 -5.08 3.78 20.80
C ARG A 340 -4.04 3.76 19.69
N SER A 341 -4.46 3.91 18.44
CA SER A 341 -3.53 3.84 17.30
C SER A 341 -2.69 5.10 17.16
N ASP A 342 -1.48 4.97 16.64
CA ASP A 342 -0.67 6.10 16.20
C ASP A 342 -1.23 6.70 14.90
N ALA A 343 -1.77 5.87 14.01
CA ALA A 343 -2.40 6.33 12.77
C ALA A 343 -3.78 5.71 12.56
N VAL A 344 -4.69 6.48 11.97
CA VAL A 344 -6.00 6.00 11.52
C VAL A 344 -6.16 6.30 10.04
N VAL A 345 -6.40 5.26 9.25
CA VAL A 345 -6.57 5.34 7.80
C VAL A 345 -8.02 5.02 7.44
N ASP A 346 -8.72 5.97 6.82
CA ASP A 346 -9.99 5.69 6.15
C ASP A 346 -9.72 4.87 4.90
N ASN A 347 -10.20 3.64 4.90
CA ASN A 347 -10.02 2.72 3.78
C ASN A 347 -11.34 2.36 3.11
N ARG A 348 -12.38 3.22 3.18
CA ARG A 348 -13.66 3.01 2.47
C ARG A 348 -13.48 2.80 0.97
N ASN A 349 -12.56 3.55 0.37
CA ASN A 349 -12.03 3.31 -0.97
C ASN A 349 -10.56 2.88 -0.83
N TYR A 350 -10.28 1.58 -1.03
CA TYR A 350 -8.93 1.04 -0.88
C TYR A 350 -7.95 1.49 -1.97
N ASN A 351 -8.45 2.03 -3.10
CA ASN A 351 -7.62 2.66 -4.12
C ASN A 351 -7.23 4.11 -3.75
N ARG A 352 -7.97 4.73 -2.83
CA ARG A 352 -7.73 6.10 -2.34
C ARG A 352 -7.87 6.16 -0.83
N PRO A 353 -6.97 5.49 -0.08
CA PRO A 353 -6.96 5.59 1.37
C PRO A 353 -6.73 7.05 1.77
N ARG A 354 -7.29 7.46 2.92
CA ARG A 354 -7.08 8.80 3.46
C ARG A 354 -6.61 8.69 4.90
N LEU A 355 -5.56 9.43 5.23
CA LEU A 355 -5.12 9.55 6.60
C LEU A 355 -6.09 10.46 7.36
N LEU A 356 -6.66 9.95 8.45
CA LEU A 356 -7.59 10.68 9.32
C LEU A 356 -6.88 11.25 10.54
N ARG A 357 -5.88 10.52 11.05
CA ARG A 357 -5.09 10.88 12.21
C ARG A 357 -3.70 10.29 12.10
N LEU A 358 -2.70 11.03 12.57
CA LEU A 358 -1.31 10.61 12.67
C LEU A 358 -0.70 11.23 13.93
N ALA A 359 -0.23 10.40 14.86
CA ALA A 359 0.50 10.83 16.03
C ALA A 359 1.89 11.34 15.59
N GLY A 360 2.32 12.47 16.15
CA GLY A 360 3.62 13.09 15.82
C GLY A 360 3.62 14.04 14.62
N GLY A 361 2.49 14.22 13.93
CA GLY A 361 2.33 15.30 12.95
C GLY A 361 1.88 16.58 13.63
N SER A 362 2.75 17.60 13.71
CA SER A 362 2.30 18.97 13.92
C SER A 362 1.20 19.28 12.91
N SER A 363 0.00 19.57 13.42
CA SER A 363 -1.12 20.00 12.60
C SER A 363 -0.68 21.24 11.83
N GLN A 364 -0.65 21.15 10.50
CA GLN A 364 -0.67 22.29 9.59
C GLN A 364 -1.71 22.05 8.52
#